data_AF-A0A7C7QA44-F1
#
_entry.id   AF-A0A7C7QA44-F1
#
_cell.length_a   1.000
_cell.length_b   1.000
_cell.length_c   1.000
_cell.angle_alpha   90.00
_cell.angle_beta   90.00
_cell.angle_gamma   90.00
#
_symmetry.space_group_name_H-M   'P 1'
#
loop_
_entity.id
_entity.type
_entity.pdbx_description
1 polymer ?
#
loop_
_entity_poly.entity_id
_entity_poly.type
_entity_poly.pdbx_seq_one_letter_code
_entity_poly.pdbx_strand_id
1 'polypeptide(L)'
;MKGLWYLAAAGLLAVGILTLVGFDEPSGRDWTLKAQNALIIGGYGDNFAYSGENVRPLIGTAVLRVDSAFDAGELVATLRTTPESGPIRIGKDVYLEGEVQIVMRDFTAEAPFMEGGIAEFLWIHGDTGQGAPVMPRQFAFLAGWGTLDIYLDGELRYEGLDGHFMYTEQARRGPEAGYAVARDDGTVYSPMLPDKTRFTVPAGGELHIVAHSADSDPENFPPNSLWLHLNFADVFVQQAPVGTVSTIAP
;
A
#
# COMPACT_ATOMS: atom_id res chain seq x y z
N MET A 1 -34.78 -23.45 -23.43
CA MET A 1 -33.33 -23.43 -23.15
C MET A 1 -32.93 -21.99 -22.87
N LYS A 2 -32.15 -21.79 -21.81
CA LYS A 2 -31.99 -20.56 -21.04
C LYS A 2 -31.31 -19.44 -21.83
N GLY A 3 -31.88 -18.23 -21.75
CA GLY A 3 -31.20 -17.00 -22.14
C GLY A 3 -30.22 -16.58 -21.06
N LEU A 4 -29.03 -16.14 -21.47
CA LEU A 4 -28.08 -15.42 -20.64
C LEU A 4 -27.88 -14.05 -21.28
N TRP A 5 -28.44 -13.02 -20.66
CA TRP A 5 -28.11 -11.63 -20.95
C TRP A 5 -26.92 -11.27 -20.05
N TYR A 6 -25.76 -11.02 -20.65
CA TYR A 6 -24.67 -10.35 -19.94
C TYR A 6 -25.03 -8.87 -19.83
N LEU A 7 -25.54 -8.46 -18.67
CA LEU A 7 -25.57 -7.06 -18.28
C LEU A 7 -24.15 -6.68 -17.85
N ALA A 8 -23.46 -5.94 -18.72
CA ALA A 8 -22.29 -5.17 -18.34
C ALA A 8 -22.73 -4.11 -17.32
N ALA A 9 -22.46 -4.35 -16.05
CA ALA A 9 -22.56 -3.33 -15.02
C ALA A 9 -21.37 -2.38 -15.18
N ALA A 10 -21.54 -1.34 -16.00
CA ALA A 10 -20.68 -0.18 -15.99
C ALA A 10 -20.93 0.57 -14.68
N GLY A 11 -20.17 0.24 -13.64
CA GLY A 11 -20.11 1.02 -12.41
C GLY A 11 -19.52 2.39 -12.72
N LEU A 12 -20.35 3.41 -12.67
CA LEU A 12 -19.92 4.81 -12.67
C LEU A 12 -19.19 5.06 -11.34
N LEU A 13 -17.86 4.90 -11.35
CA LEU A 13 -16.99 5.47 -10.31
C LEU A 13 -17.11 6.99 -10.41
N ALA A 14 -17.89 7.58 -9.51
CA ALA A 14 -17.89 9.02 -9.28
C ALA A 14 -16.53 9.39 -8.69
N VAL A 15 -15.57 9.69 -9.55
CA VAL A 15 -14.33 10.37 -9.16
C VAL A 15 -14.73 11.78 -8.80
N GLY A 16 -15.00 12.02 -7.51
CA GLY A 16 -15.10 13.36 -6.96
C GLY A 16 -13.78 14.07 -7.19
N ILE A 17 -13.75 15.01 -8.14
CA ILE A 17 -12.66 15.96 -8.27
C ILE A 17 -12.85 16.96 -7.12
N LEU A 18 -12.28 16.65 -5.96
CA LEU A 18 -12.00 17.67 -4.96
C LEU A 18 -10.83 18.50 -5.48
N THR A 19 -11.13 19.73 -5.89
CA THR A 19 -10.11 20.75 -6.12
C THR A 19 -9.47 21.08 -4.78
N LEU A 20 -8.24 20.62 -4.55
CA LEU A 20 -7.38 21.10 -3.48
C LEU A 20 -7.08 22.58 -3.77
N VAL A 21 -7.76 23.48 -3.07
CA VAL A 21 -7.47 24.91 -3.11
C VAL A 21 -6.18 25.12 -2.30
N GLY A 22 -5.05 25.34 -2.97
CA GLY A 22 -3.78 25.66 -2.28
C GLY A 22 -2.46 25.42 -3.01
N PHE A 23 -2.43 24.75 -4.18
CA PHE A 23 -1.18 24.40 -4.88
C PHE A 23 -1.05 25.10 -6.25
N ASP A 24 -1.13 26.43 -6.30
CA ASP A 24 -1.08 27.17 -7.58
C ASP A 24 0.35 27.30 -8.16
N GLU A 25 1.41 27.03 -7.39
CA GLU A 25 2.78 26.91 -7.92
C GLU A 25 3.36 25.52 -7.65
N PRO A 26 3.85 24.80 -8.68
CA PRO A 26 4.52 23.51 -8.50
C PRO A 26 5.77 23.68 -7.64
N SER A 27 5.90 22.94 -6.54
CA SER A 27 7.15 22.91 -5.76
C SER A 27 8.28 22.25 -6.55
N GLY A 28 7.93 21.47 -7.58
CA GLY A 28 8.85 20.62 -8.31
C GLY A 28 9.09 19.27 -7.63
N ARG A 29 8.47 19.03 -6.46
CA ARG A 29 8.47 17.75 -5.73
C ARG A 29 7.09 17.07 -5.68
N ASP A 30 6.25 17.40 -6.66
CA ASP A 30 4.92 16.84 -6.80
C ASP A 30 4.94 15.39 -7.32
N TRP A 31 4.13 14.54 -6.70
CA TRP A 31 3.86 13.18 -7.14
C TRP A 31 2.37 12.99 -7.43
N THR A 32 2.08 12.34 -8.55
CA THR A 32 0.75 11.81 -8.83
C THR A 32 0.85 10.38 -9.31
N LEU A 33 0.32 9.45 -8.54
CA LEU A 33 0.25 8.03 -8.86
C LEU A 33 -1.19 7.56 -8.98
N LYS A 34 -1.43 6.61 -9.87
CA LYS A 34 -2.61 5.76 -9.86
C LYS A 34 -2.18 4.32 -9.72
N ALA A 35 -2.87 3.54 -8.91
CA ALA A 35 -2.57 2.13 -8.72
C ALA A 35 -3.84 1.27 -8.84
N GLN A 36 -3.67 0.02 -9.29
CA GLN A 36 -4.73 -0.96 -9.47
C GLN A 36 -4.22 -2.37 -9.17
N ASN A 37 -5.06 -3.39 -9.41
CA ASN A 37 -4.78 -4.79 -9.05
C ASN A 37 -4.49 -4.91 -7.55
N ALA A 38 -5.46 -4.45 -6.76
CA ALA A 38 -5.38 -4.46 -5.31
C ALA A 38 -5.32 -5.89 -4.76
N LEU A 39 -4.45 -6.09 -3.77
CA LEU A 39 -4.27 -7.30 -3.01
C LEU A 39 -4.45 -6.97 -1.53
N ILE A 40 -5.20 -7.78 -0.81
CA ILE A 40 -5.10 -7.85 0.65
C ILE A 40 -3.99 -8.82 1.02
N ILE A 41 -3.06 -8.36 1.84
CA ILE A 41 -1.93 -9.16 2.31
C ILE A 41 -2.25 -9.70 3.69
N GLY A 42 -2.37 -11.02 3.78
CA GLY A 42 -2.49 -11.70 5.07
C GLY A 42 -3.76 -11.33 5.82
N GLY A 43 -3.60 -11.20 7.13
CA GLY A 43 -4.61 -10.76 8.09
C GLY A 43 -4.16 -11.10 9.50
N TYR A 44 -5.04 -10.90 10.49
CA TYR A 44 -4.72 -11.17 11.90
C TYR A 44 -3.96 -12.49 12.12
N GLY A 45 -2.79 -12.39 12.74
CA GLY A 45 -1.82 -13.46 13.00
C GLY A 45 -0.59 -13.42 12.07
N ASP A 46 -0.79 -13.08 10.80
CA ASP A 46 0.29 -12.88 9.81
C ASP A 46 -0.14 -11.86 8.74
N ASN A 47 0.27 -10.61 8.93
CA ASN A 47 -0.10 -9.51 8.04
C ASN A 47 0.89 -9.27 6.89
N PHE A 48 1.87 -10.15 6.72
CA PHE A 48 2.85 -10.04 5.65
C PHE A 48 2.81 -11.20 4.66
N ALA A 49 2.35 -12.39 5.09
CA ALA A 49 2.08 -13.54 4.23
C ALA A 49 3.20 -13.75 3.20
N TYR A 50 4.45 -13.87 3.66
CA TYR A 50 5.63 -13.84 2.78
C TYR A 50 5.62 -14.96 1.73
N SER A 51 5.03 -16.11 2.07
CA SER A 51 4.84 -17.23 1.14
C SER A 51 3.79 -16.98 0.06
N GLY A 52 2.94 -15.98 0.24
CA GLY A 52 1.82 -15.69 -0.64
C GLY A 52 0.51 -16.43 -0.32
N GLU A 53 0.52 -17.41 0.58
CA GLU A 53 -0.63 -18.31 0.84
C GLU A 53 -1.92 -17.59 1.27
N ASN A 54 -1.81 -16.45 1.96
CA ASN A 54 -2.94 -15.62 2.37
C ASN A 54 -2.93 -14.25 1.69
N VAL A 55 -2.47 -14.19 0.44
CA VAL A 55 -2.58 -13.00 -0.41
C VAL A 55 -3.78 -13.20 -1.33
N ARG A 56 -4.74 -12.28 -1.27
CA ARG A 56 -6.01 -12.42 -2.01
C ARG A 56 -6.28 -11.16 -2.84
N PRO A 57 -6.77 -11.30 -4.07
CA PRO A 57 -7.15 -10.15 -4.87
C PRO A 57 -8.40 -9.47 -4.31
N LEU A 58 -8.43 -8.14 -4.40
CA LEU A 58 -9.59 -7.29 -4.18
C LEU A 58 -9.93 -6.56 -5.48
N ILE A 59 -11.16 -6.05 -5.58
CA ILE A 59 -11.49 -5.08 -6.62
C ILE A 59 -11.19 -3.70 -6.06
N GLY A 60 -10.30 -2.93 -6.67
CA GLY A 60 -10.04 -1.57 -6.21
C GLY A 60 -8.88 -0.86 -6.87
N THR A 61 -8.76 0.43 -6.54
CA THR A 61 -7.74 1.34 -7.04
C THR A 61 -7.24 2.25 -5.92
N ALA A 62 -6.07 2.83 -6.13
CA ALA A 62 -5.56 3.91 -5.29
C ALA A 62 -5.12 5.10 -6.13
N VAL A 63 -5.24 6.30 -5.57
CA VAL A 63 -4.75 7.55 -6.12
C VAL A 63 -3.94 8.23 -5.04
N LEU A 64 -2.68 8.55 -5.36
CA LEU A 64 -1.80 9.34 -4.51
C LEU A 64 -1.53 10.67 -5.21
N ARG A 65 -1.71 11.78 -4.51
CA ARG A 65 -1.36 13.13 -4.96
C ARG A 65 -0.71 13.85 -3.79
N VAL A 66 0.60 13.99 -3.81
CA VAL A 66 1.34 14.61 -2.70
C VAL A 66 2.44 15.51 -3.21
N ASP A 67 2.83 16.44 -2.36
CA ASP A 67 3.99 17.29 -2.51
C ASP A 67 4.93 17.02 -1.33
N SER A 68 6.07 16.39 -1.61
CA SER A 68 7.05 16.03 -0.58
C SER A 68 7.86 17.24 -0.08
N ALA A 69 7.75 18.41 -0.71
CA ALA A 69 8.36 19.63 -0.18
C ALA A 69 7.59 20.18 1.03
N PHE A 70 6.30 19.85 1.15
CA PHE A 70 5.40 20.40 2.17
C PHE A 70 4.76 19.33 3.05
N ASP A 71 5.11 18.05 2.87
CA ASP A 71 4.49 16.91 3.55
C ASP A 71 2.96 16.96 3.46
N ALA A 72 2.44 17.30 2.27
CA ALA A 72 1.03 17.61 2.08
C ALA A 72 0.43 16.89 0.87
N GLY A 73 -0.87 16.61 0.95
CA GLY A 73 -1.61 16.00 -0.14
C GLY A 73 -2.59 14.95 0.36
N GLU A 74 -2.82 13.92 -0.46
CA GLU A 74 -3.77 12.88 -0.16
C GLU A 74 -3.41 11.56 -0.84
N LEU A 75 -3.60 10.47 -0.10
CA LEU A 75 -3.76 9.11 -0.61
C LEU A 75 -5.19 8.66 -0.39
N VAL A 76 -5.87 8.23 -1.46
CA VAL A 76 -7.17 7.59 -1.39
C VAL A 76 -7.10 6.21 -2.04
N ALA A 77 -7.44 5.17 -1.31
CA ALA A 77 -7.69 3.84 -1.87
C ALA A 77 -9.16 3.48 -1.72
N THR A 78 -9.79 2.98 -2.79
CA THR A 78 -11.16 2.47 -2.77
C THR A 78 -11.15 1.02 -3.21
N LEU A 79 -11.71 0.16 -2.37
CA LEU A 79 -11.65 -1.29 -2.46
C LEU A 79 -13.04 -1.87 -2.26
N ARG A 80 -13.25 -3.09 -2.75
CA ARG A 80 -14.43 -3.88 -2.51
C ARG A 80 -14.07 -5.34 -2.32
N THR A 81 -14.56 -5.95 -1.25
CA THR A 81 -14.43 -7.40 -1.05
C THR A 81 -15.34 -8.15 -2.02
N THR A 82 -14.93 -9.34 -2.42
CA THR A 82 -15.70 -10.26 -3.26
C THR A 82 -15.94 -11.57 -2.51
N PRO A 83 -16.85 -12.44 -2.98
CA PRO A 83 -16.99 -13.79 -2.43
C PRO A 83 -15.67 -14.59 -2.45
N GLU A 84 -14.85 -14.38 -3.48
CA GLU A 84 -13.54 -15.02 -3.63
C GLU A 84 -12.49 -14.40 -2.70
N SER A 85 -12.50 -13.08 -2.54
CA SER A 85 -11.59 -12.44 -1.60
C SER A 85 -11.97 -12.80 -0.18
N GLY A 86 -13.25 -12.93 0.15
CA GLY A 86 -13.75 -12.98 1.53
C GLY A 86 -13.55 -11.65 2.27
N PRO A 87 -13.94 -11.59 3.57
CA PRO A 87 -13.72 -10.41 4.40
C PRO A 87 -12.23 -10.18 4.66
N ILE A 88 -11.88 -8.92 4.94
CA ILE A 88 -10.54 -8.51 5.39
C ILE A 88 -10.51 -8.58 6.91
N ARG A 89 -9.69 -9.46 7.47
CA ARG A 89 -9.55 -9.62 8.92
C ARG A 89 -8.40 -8.75 9.44
N ILE A 90 -8.73 -7.55 9.91
CA ILE A 90 -7.73 -6.58 10.39
C ILE A 90 -7.36 -6.75 11.86
N GLY A 91 -8.09 -7.56 12.63
CA GLY A 91 -7.84 -7.75 14.06
C GLY A 91 -8.48 -9.02 14.61
N LYS A 92 -8.34 -9.27 15.90
CA LYS A 92 -9.00 -10.38 16.59
C LYS A 92 -10.51 -10.20 16.50
N ASP A 93 -11.14 -11.03 15.69
CA ASP A 93 -12.58 -11.02 15.41
C ASP A 93 -13.09 -9.69 14.82
N VAL A 94 -12.20 -8.93 14.17
CA VAL A 94 -12.52 -7.69 13.47
C VAL A 94 -12.41 -7.90 11.96
N TYR A 95 -13.51 -7.66 11.25
CA TYR A 95 -13.63 -7.90 9.81
C TYR A 95 -14.18 -6.67 9.09
N LEU A 96 -13.67 -6.42 7.88
CA LEU A 96 -14.23 -5.48 6.91
C LEU A 96 -14.77 -6.28 5.73
N GLU A 97 -16.02 -6.03 5.35
CA GLU A 97 -16.69 -6.66 4.21
C GLU A 97 -17.63 -5.63 3.58
N GLY A 98 -17.55 -5.46 2.26
CA GLY A 98 -18.26 -4.41 1.54
C GLY A 98 -17.31 -3.47 0.80
N GLU A 99 -17.70 -2.21 0.68
CA GLU A 99 -16.88 -1.15 0.11
C GLU A 99 -15.99 -0.53 1.20
N VAL A 100 -14.67 -0.59 1.02
CA VAL A 100 -13.69 -0.04 1.96
C VAL A 100 -12.97 1.12 1.30
N GLN A 101 -12.93 2.26 1.98
CA GLN A 101 -12.14 3.41 1.55
C GLN A 101 -11.09 3.75 2.61
N ILE A 102 -9.85 3.94 2.17
CA ILE A 102 -8.73 4.40 2.98
C ILE A 102 -8.41 5.82 2.56
N VAL A 103 -8.29 6.74 3.52
CA VAL A 103 -7.95 8.14 3.27
C VAL A 103 -6.82 8.55 4.20
N MET A 104 -5.69 8.99 3.64
CA MET A 104 -4.56 9.54 4.39
C MET A 104 -4.27 10.94 3.88
N ARG A 105 -4.29 11.93 4.80
CA ARG A 105 -4.05 13.36 4.51
C ARG A 105 -3.11 14.02 5.49
N ASP A 106 -2.91 13.39 6.65
CA ASP A 106 -2.03 13.87 7.71
C ASP A 106 -0.72 13.10 7.61
N PHE A 107 0.35 13.81 7.24
CA PHE A 107 1.68 13.25 7.12
C PHE A 107 2.58 13.83 8.20
N THR A 108 3.25 12.95 8.94
CA THR A 108 4.12 13.34 10.06
C THR A 108 5.31 12.39 10.17
N ALA A 109 6.43 12.92 10.68
CA ALA A 109 7.65 12.16 10.90
C ALA A 109 7.88 11.83 12.38
N GLU A 110 8.19 10.56 12.65
CA GLU A 110 8.65 10.09 13.97
C GLU A 110 10.17 9.80 13.99
N ALA A 111 10.81 9.76 12.82
CA ALA A 111 12.22 9.48 12.68
C ALA A 111 12.86 10.39 11.61
N PRO A 112 14.17 10.69 11.71
CA PRO A 112 14.84 11.60 10.78
C PRO A 112 14.76 11.21 9.29
N PHE A 113 14.69 9.92 8.97
CA PHE A 113 14.62 9.44 7.58
C PHE A 113 13.25 9.65 6.92
N MET A 114 12.23 10.07 7.68
CA MET A 114 10.87 10.31 7.18
C MET A 114 10.68 11.73 6.59
N GLU A 115 11.70 12.58 6.67
CA GLU A 115 11.77 13.92 6.03
C GLU A 115 10.62 14.91 6.34
N GLY A 116 9.86 14.70 7.42
CA GLY A 116 8.71 15.55 7.80
C GLY A 116 7.38 14.81 7.70
N GLY A 117 7.36 13.70 6.97
CA GLY A 117 6.20 12.83 6.80
C GLY A 117 6.18 12.17 5.43
N ILE A 118 6.84 12.76 4.44
CA ILE A 118 6.97 12.21 3.08
C ILE A 118 8.45 12.25 2.66
N ALA A 119 9.02 11.09 2.37
CA ALA A 119 10.41 10.96 1.92
C ALA A 119 10.49 10.39 0.50
N GLU A 120 11.49 10.85 -0.26
CA GLU A 120 11.76 10.41 -1.62
C GLU A 120 13.07 9.62 -1.69
N PHE A 121 13.14 8.63 -2.58
CA PHE A 121 14.38 7.92 -2.97
C PHE A 121 15.22 7.37 -1.80
N LEU A 122 14.58 6.62 -0.90
CA LEU A 122 15.23 6.06 0.28
C LEU A 122 15.30 4.53 0.27
N TRP A 123 16.32 4.00 0.94
CA TRP A 123 16.43 2.58 1.24
C TRP A 123 15.82 2.28 2.61
N ILE A 124 14.77 1.48 2.65
CA ILE A 124 14.02 1.15 3.86
C ILE A 124 13.94 -0.36 4.13
N HIS A 125 13.61 -0.72 5.37
CA HIS A 125 13.43 -2.07 5.87
C HIS A 125 14.69 -2.94 5.78
N GLY A 126 14.53 -4.26 5.85
CA GLY A 126 15.65 -5.21 5.83
C GLY A 126 16.77 -4.83 6.81
N ASP A 127 17.95 -4.56 6.27
CA ASP A 127 19.18 -4.24 6.98
C ASP A 127 19.63 -2.77 6.75
N THR A 128 18.71 -1.86 6.46
CA THR A 128 19.04 -0.43 6.25
C THR A 128 19.14 0.37 7.55
N GLY A 129 18.56 -0.16 8.63
CA GLY A 129 18.38 0.58 9.89
C GLY A 129 17.25 1.62 9.86
N GLN A 130 16.46 1.66 8.78
CA GLN A 130 15.31 2.55 8.61
C GLN A 130 14.03 1.70 8.56
N GLY A 131 13.13 1.91 9.52
CA GLY A 131 11.94 1.09 9.70
C GLY A 131 12.23 -0.33 10.21
N ALA A 132 11.18 -1.04 10.62
CA ALA A 132 11.32 -2.42 11.07
C ALA A 132 11.66 -3.37 9.90
N PRO A 133 12.39 -4.48 10.10
CA PRO A 133 12.77 -5.42 9.05
C PRO A 133 11.63 -6.37 8.63
N VAL A 134 10.38 -5.90 8.72
CA VAL A 134 9.17 -6.66 8.37
C VAL A 134 8.99 -6.81 6.86
N MET A 135 9.72 -6.05 6.06
CA MET A 135 9.90 -6.25 4.62
C MET A 135 11.39 -6.42 4.31
N PRO A 136 11.76 -6.99 3.15
CA PRO A 136 13.16 -7.02 2.71
C PRO A 136 13.74 -5.61 2.59
N ARG A 137 15.06 -5.50 2.37
CA ARG A 137 15.64 -4.21 1.96
C ARG A 137 14.98 -3.80 0.64
N GLN A 138 14.31 -2.65 0.62
CA GLN A 138 13.62 -2.13 -0.55
C GLN A 138 14.08 -0.70 -0.83
N PHE A 139 14.14 -0.36 -2.12
CA PHE A 139 14.21 1.03 -2.53
C PHE A 139 12.77 1.56 -2.67
N ALA A 140 12.46 2.60 -1.89
CA ALA A 140 11.23 3.36 -1.99
C ALA A 140 11.48 4.60 -2.84
N PHE A 141 10.78 4.72 -3.95
CA PHE A 141 10.78 5.94 -4.77
C PHE A 141 10.10 7.08 -4.01
N LEU A 142 9.05 6.73 -3.26
CA LEU A 142 8.29 7.62 -2.41
C LEU A 142 7.71 6.82 -1.24
N ALA A 143 7.79 7.36 -0.04
CA ALA A 143 7.14 6.80 1.15
C ALA A 143 6.53 7.92 1.98
N GLY A 144 5.45 7.60 2.69
CA GLY A 144 4.87 8.53 3.66
C GLY A 144 4.40 7.85 4.93
N TRP A 145 4.39 8.63 6.00
CA TRP A 145 4.01 8.25 7.36
C TRP A 145 3.06 9.30 7.92
N GLY A 146 2.18 8.91 8.84
CA GLY A 146 1.25 9.81 9.49
C GLY A 146 0.00 9.05 9.92
N THR A 147 -1.18 9.64 9.77
CA THR A 147 -2.43 9.02 10.18
C THR A 147 -3.43 8.87 9.03
N LEU A 148 -4.22 7.80 9.07
CA LEU A 148 -5.23 7.51 8.06
C LEU A 148 -6.55 7.03 8.65
N ASP A 149 -7.61 7.25 7.89
CA ASP A 149 -8.96 6.85 8.21
C ASP A 149 -9.40 5.68 7.33
N ILE A 150 -10.27 4.84 7.88
CA ILE A 150 -10.94 3.74 7.18
C ILE A 150 -12.44 3.95 7.24
N TYR A 151 -13.07 4.00 6.06
CA TYR A 151 -14.51 4.04 5.88
C TYR A 151 -15.00 2.68 5.37
N LEU A 152 -16.14 2.22 5.88
CA LEU A 152 -16.82 1.01 5.44
C LEU A 152 -18.23 1.38 4.97
N ASP A 153 -18.56 1.07 3.73
CA ASP A 153 -19.84 1.40 3.08
C ASP A 153 -20.22 2.89 3.23
N GLY A 154 -19.21 3.77 3.18
CA GLY A 154 -19.35 5.22 3.30
C GLY A 154 -19.38 5.76 4.74
N GLU A 155 -19.36 4.91 5.76
CA GLU A 155 -19.34 5.31 7.16
C GLU A 155 -17.92 5.22 7.74
N LEU A 156 -17.49 6.27 8.46
CA LEU A 156 -16.20 6.27 9.16
C LEU A 156 -16.19 5.15 10.21
N ARG A 157 -15.27 4.19 10.05
CA ARG A 157 -15.19 3.01 10.90
C ARG A 157 -14.01 3.04 11.85
N TYR A 158 -12.87 3.56 11.38
CA TYR A 158 -11.65 3.80 12.15
C TYR A 158 -11.07 5.14 11.76
N GLU A 159 -10.72 5.94 12.77
CA GLU A 159 -10.17 7.29 12.62
C GLU A 159 -8.73 7.28 13.14
N GLY A 160 -7.83 7.95 12.42
CA GLY A 160 -6.47 8.23 12.91
C GLY A 160 -5.62 7.00 13.24
N LEU A 161 -5.73 5.92 12.45
CA LEU A 161 -4.79 4.80 12.55
C LEU A 161 -3.41 5.24 12.04
N ASP A 162 -2.35 4.66 12.60
CA ASP A 162 -0.99 4.88 12.11
C ASP A 162 -0.92 4.38 10.67
N GLY A 163 -0.57 5.29 9.76
CA GLY A 163 -0.57 5.09 8.33
C GLY A 163 0.84 5.06 7.77
N HIS A 164 1.10 4.13 6.86
CA HIS A 164 2.33 4.10 6.09
C HIS A 164 2.05 3.68 4.65
N PHE A 165 2.44 4.50 3.67
CA PHE A 165 2.43 4.09 2.27
C PHE A 165 3.85 4.05 1.71
N MET A 166 4.07 3.18 0.73
CA MET A 166 5.34 3.13 -0.01
C MET A 166 5.10 2.79 -1.47
N TYR A 167 5.60 3.61 -2.38
CA TYR A 167 5.83 3.23 -3.77
C TYR A 167 7.26 2.72 -3.91
N THR A 168 7.41 1.42 -4.13
CA THR A 168 8.71 0.72 -4.08
C THR A 168 9.00 -0.04 -5.36
N GLU A 169 10.23 -0.54 -5.47
CA GLU A 169 10.51 -1.71 -6.31
C GLU A 169 9.57 -2.87 -5.93
N GLN A 170 9.22 -3.71 -6.90
CA GLN A 170 8.36 -4.87 -6.69
C GLN A 170 9.03 -5.92 -5.80
N ALA A 171 8.52 -6.16 -4.60
CA ALA A 171 8.90 -7.28 -3.74
C ALA A 171 8.05 -8.53 -3.98
N ARG A 172 6.74 -8.38 -4.25
CA ARG A 172 5.88 -9.55 -4.49
C ARG A 172 5.95 -10.01 -5.92
N ARG A 173 6.20 -11.31 -6.12
CA ARG A 173 6.15 -11.93 -7.44
C ARG A 173 4.71 -11.95 -7.97
N GLY A 174 4.53 -12.18 -9.27
CA GLY A 174 3.20 -12.21 -9.89
C GLY A 174 2.33 -13.40 -9.45
N PRO A 175 1.08 -13.48 -9.95
CA PRO A 175 0.13 -14.55 -9.62
C PRO A 175 0.66 -15.96 -9.92
N GLU A 176 1.48 -16.11 -10.97
CA GLU A 176 2.09 -17.40 -11.34
C GLU A 176 3.02 -17.95 -10.25
N ALA A 177 3.62 -17.07 -9.45
CA ALA A 177 4.48 -17.40 -8.31
C ALA A 177 3.73 -17.24 -6.97
N GLY A 178 2.40 -17.12 -7.00
CA GLY A 178 1.54 -17.05 -5.82
C GLY A 178 1.70 -15.79 -4.97
N TYR A 179 2.22 -14.69 -5.51
CA TYR A 179 2.45 -13.44 -4.75
C TYR A 179 3.46 -13.53 -3.60
N ALA A 180 4.33 -14.54 -3.64
CA ALA A 180 5.41 -14.69 -2.68
C ALA A 180 6.42 -13.54 -2.75
N VAL A 181 6.98 -13.17 -1.60
CA VAL A 181 8.20 -12.37 -1.51
C VAL A 181 9.38 -13.33 -1.49
N ALA A 182 9.97 -13.59 -2.66
CA ALA A 182 10.98 -14.63 -2.81
C ALA A 182 12.12 -14.21 -3.74
N ARG A 183 13.29 -14.80 -3.50
CA ARG A 183 14.43 -14.77 -4.43
C ARG A 183 14.19 -15.71 -5.61
N ASP A 184 15.01 -15.54 -6.64
CA ASP A 184 15.00 -16.41 -7.82
C ASP A 184 15.42 -17.86 -7.52
N ASP A 185 16.13 -18.08 -6.40
CA ASP A 185 16.47 -19.42 -5.89
C ASP A 185 15.32 -20.09 -5.10
N GLY A 186 14.17 -19.43 -4.98
CA GLY A 186 12.99 -19.92 -4.27
C GLY A 186 13.01 -19.64 -2.76
N THR A 187 14.05 -18.99 -2.22
CA THR A 187 14.06 -18.58 -0.81
C THR A 187 12.97 -17.54 -0.56
N VAL A 188 12.03 -17.86 0.33
CA VAL A 188 10.99 -16.92 0.81
C VAL A 188 11.57 -16.00 1.87
N TYR A 189 11.18 -14.72 1.82
CA TYR A 189 11.63 -13.73 2.80
C TYR A 189 11.21 -14.11 4.23
N SER A 190 12.09 -13.80 5.19
CA SER A 190 11.75 -13.80 6.59
C SER A 190 12.56 -12.71 7.32
N PRO A 191 11.94 -11.99 8.28
CA PRO A 191 12.64 -11.09 9.19
C PRO A 191 13.75 -11.77 10.00
N MET A 192 13.83 -13.11 10.02
CA MET A 192 14.90 -13.87 10.68
C MET A 192 16.11 -14.19 9.77
N LEU A 193 16.03 -13.97 8.46
CA LEU A 193 17.15 -14.23 7.55
C LEU A 193 18.35 -13.32 7.82
N PRO A 194 19.61 -13.79 7.72
CA PRO A 194 20.76 -12.90 7.86
C PRO A 194 20.88 -11.91 6.69
N ASP A 195 20.64 -12.36 5.46
CA ASP A 195 20.66 -11.53 4.25
C ASP A 195 19.24 -11.08 3.90
N LYS A 196 19.01 -9.77 3.90
CA LYS A 196 17.72 -9.12 3.61
C LYS A 196 17.56 -8.61 2.18
N THR A 197 18.55 -8.87 1.34
CA THR A 197 18.64 -8.32 -0.03
C THR A 197 18.16 -9.31 -1.08
N ARG A 198 17.98 -8.81 -2.32
CA ARG A 198 17.65 -9.58 -3.54
C ARG A 198 16.25 -10.18 -3.56
N PHE A 199 15.33 -9.64 -2.77
CA PHE A 199 13.92 -10.01 -2.78
C PHE A 199 13.07 -9.10 -3.68
N THR A 200 13.64 -8.02 -4.22
CA THR A 200 12.93 -7.08 -5.12
C THR A 200 13.29 -7.30 -6.58
N VAL A 201 12.40 -6.88 -7.48
CA VAL A 201 12.61 -6.69 -8.92
C VAL A 201 12.65 -5.19 -9.20
N PRO A 202 13.82 -4.59 -9.44
CA PRO A 202 13.94 -3.13 -9.63
C PRO A 202 13.14 -2.56 -10.81
N ALA A 203 12.87 -3.38 -11.83
CA ALA A 203 12.11 -2.97 -13.01
C ALA A 203 10.59 -2.94 -12.77
N GLY A 204 10.09 -3.55 -11.68
CA GLY A 204 8.69 -3.51 -11.29
C GLY A 204 8.44 -2.48 -10.21
N GLY A 205 7.24 -1.89 -10.19
CA GLY A 205 6.81 -0.96 -9.15
C GLY A 205 5.53 -1.44 -8.48
N GLU A 206 5.44 -1.29 -7.16
CA GLU A 206 4.22 -1.61 -6.40
C GLU A 206 3.93 -0.55 -5.34
N LEU A 207 2.66 -0.38 -5.00
CA LEU A 207 2.22 0.55 -3.95
C LEU A 207 1.72 -0.24 -2.73
N HIS A 208 2.39 -0.08 -1.61
CA HIS A 208 1.96 -0.55 -0.30
C HIS A 208 1.15 0.51 0.42
N ILE A 209 0.09 0.09 1.12
CA ILE A 209 -0.63 0.91 2.09
C ILE A 209 -0.83 0.05 3.34
N VAL A 210 -0.32 0.54 4.46
CA VAL A 210 -0.40 -0.10 5.77
C VAL A 210 -1.16 0.82 6.71
N ALA A 211 -2.06 0.25 7.50
CA ALA A 211 -2.74 0.92 8.60
C ALA A 211 -2.66 0.04 9.84
N HIS A 212 -2.33 0.59 11.00
CA HIS A 212 -2.34 -0.17 12.25
C HIS A 212 -2.73 0.67 13.46
N SER A 213 -3.15 -0.01 14.52
CA SER A 213 -3.39 0.62 15.83
C SER A 213 -2.09 0.80 16.60
N ALA A 214 -2.01 1.81 17.47
CA ALA A 214 -0.93 1.92 18.46
C ALA A 214 -1.01 0.81 19.55
N ASP A 215 -2.20 0.31 19.85
CA ASP A 215 -2.40 -0.75 20.85
C ASP A 215 -1.71 -2.05 20.43
N SER A 216 -1.04 -2.69 21.39
CA SER A 216 -0.29 -3.91 21.14
C SER A 216 -1.12 -5.18 21.34
N ASP A 217 -0.95 -6.17 20.46
CA ASP A 217 -1.47 -7.53 20.60
C ASP A 217 -0.35 -8.55 20.25
N PRO A 218 0.15 -9.33 21.23
CA PRO A 218 1.23 -10.28 21.02
C PRO A 218 0.82 -11.51 20.19
N GLU A 219 -0.48 -11.74 19.96
CA GLU A 219 -0.98 -12.81 19.09
C GLU A 219 -0.98 -12.40 17.60
N ASN A 220 -0.65 -11.14 17.29
CA ASN A 220 -0.58 -10.62 15.93
C ASN A 220 0.87 -10.38 15.48
N PHE A 221 1.10 -10.33 14.16
CA PHE A 221 2.40 -9.98 13.59
C PHE A 221 2.25 -8.97 12.44
N PRO A 222 2.77 -7.74 12.57
CA PRO A 222 3.38 -7.15 13.77
C PRO A 222 2.41 -7.03 14.96
N PRO A 223 2.89 -6.82 16.19
CA PRO A 223 2.09 -7.01 17.40
C PRO A 223 1.18 -5.81 17.69
N ASN A 224 0.37 -5.40 16.72
CA ASN A 224 -0.65 -4.37 16.82
C ASN A 224 -2.03 -5.02 16.87
N SER A 225 -2.98 -4.45 17.61
CA SER A 225 -4.34 -5.01 17.74
C SER A 225 -5.13 -4.96 16.43
N LEU A 226 -4.91 -3.92 15.63
CA LEU A 226 -5.41 -3.77 14.28
C LEU A 226 -4.23 -3.65 13.30
N TRP A 227 -4.32 -4.34 12.18
CA TRP A 227 -3.38 -4.23 11.07
C TRP A 227 -4.08 -4.49 9.73
N LEU A 228 -3.83 -3.61 8.78
CA LEU A 228 -4.24 -3.72 7.39
C LEU A 228 -3.01 -3.55 6.51
N HIS A 229 -2.82 -4.43 5.54
CA HIS A 229 -1.75 -4.30 4.55
C HIS A 229 -2.31 -4.57 3.16
N LEU A 230 -2.34 -3.51 2.36
CA LEU A 230 -2.74 -3.53 0.97
C LEU A 230 -1.51 -3.40 0.08
N ASN A 231 -1.54 -4.08 -1.06
CA ASN A 231 -0.55 -3.93 -2.10
C ASN A 231 -1.26 -3.78 -3.45
N PHE A 232 -0.82 -2.83 -4.26
CA PHE A 232 -1.29 -2.64 -5.62
C PHE A 232 -0.15 -2.99 -6.57
N ALA A 233 -0.34 -4.05 -7.34
CA ALA A 233 0.72 -4.62 -8.18
C ALA A 233 1.03 -3.79 -9.44
N ASP A 234 0.12 -2.91 -9.84
CA ASP A 234 0.27 -2.03 -10.99
C ASP A 234 0.25 -0.58 -10.52
N VAL A 235 1.34 0.17 -10.79
CA VAL A 235 1.44 1.60 -10.48
C VAL A 235 1.75 2.40 -11.73
N PHE A 236 0.96 3.44 -11.97
CA PHE A 236 1.10 4.39 -13.07
C PHE A 236 1.52 5.75 -12.51
N VAL A 237 2.78 6.11 -12.74
CA VAL A 237 3.31 7.43 -12.39
C VAL A 237 2.83 8.44 -13.42
N GLN A 238 1.97 9.37 -13.02
CA GLN A 238 1.48 10.46 -13.88
C GLN A 238 2.36 11.71 -13.75
N GLN A 239 2.91 11.94 -12.55
CA GLN A 239 3.82 13.04 -12.24
C GLN A 239 4.80 12.57 -11.16
N ALA A 240 6.05 12.98 -11.30
CA ALA A 240 7.14 12.79 -10.34
C ALA A 240 8.15 13.95 -10.49
N PRO A 241 8.99 14.23 -9.47
CA PRO A 241 9.98 15.30 -9.49
C PRO A 241 10.91 15.22 -10.71
N VAL A 242 11.23 16.38 -11.29
CA VAL A 242 12.07 16.49 -12.50
C VAL A 242 13.47 15.96 -12.20
N GLY A 243 13.83 14.84 -12.85
CA GLY A 243 15.06 14.09 -12.60
C GLY A 243 14.86 12.57 -12.49
N THR A 244 13.61 12.13 -12.31
CA THR A 244 13.21 10.71 -12.18
C THR A 244 12.83 10.03 -13.49
N VAL A 245 12.45 10.80 -14.52
CA VAL A 245 11.99 10.26 -15.81
C VAL A 245 13.19 10.02 -16.73
N SER A 246 14.09 9.14 -16.34
CA SER A 246 15.05 8.57 -17.27
C SER A 246 15.51 7.21 -16.76
N THR A 247 14.59 6.23 -16.76
CA THR A 247 14.84 4.82 -17.17
C THR A 247 13.69 3.90 -16.74
N ILE A 248 12.44 4.16 -17.15
CA ILE A 248 11.46 3.05 -17.23
C ILE A 248 10.54 3.31 -18.42
N ALA A 249 10.90 2.77 -19.59
CA ALA A 249 10.00 2.29 -20.65
C ALA A 249 10.81 1.73 -21.83
N PRO A 250 10.28 0.76 -22.60
CA PRO A 250 9.44 -0.38 -22.25
C PRO A 250 10.21 -1.71 -22.17
#